data_AF-A0A6A7AM28-F1
#
_entry.id   AF-A0A6A7AM28-F1
#
_cell.length_a   1.000
_cell.length_b   1.000
_cell.length_c   1.000
_cell.angle_alpha   90.00
_cell.angle_beta   90.00
_cell.angle_gamma   90.00
#
_symmetry.space_group_name_H-M   'P 1'
#
loop_
_entity.id
_entity.type
_entity.pdbx_description
1 polymer ?
#
loop_
_entity_poly.entity_id
_entity_poly.type
_entity_poly.pdbx_seq_one_letter_code
_entity_poly.pdbx_strand_id
1 'polypeptide(L)'
;MISYTKKRAKEDIWAKEAETARRLMLSALNLGRQAIASPSFQTQVSQARRNYWRNVFRSLVFLESWFAYNTAHESRVTKEDLILYHSDRSHAEHERDAFYDSVGELGRLAGYIALDLKTATQQKAALASVHFESLNQWHRTLPPPMQLSRLSLADPLKVNWSTKRSLLQLHILFLGLLVEPFRNYLIDVARFRLGEAASTDSKDVDSLTRIEEQCVLAARQSARVTSLLQIDNLIRSHCWVSIYTSFTACTVLLLSASQKLLQLCGEEASQELSYAAPHLSALSFCGYDNALARKLSGQLQIIFNDIRETTISSVYRELREKNVAIKDRALEPHFDYDAIEGAEEVRQAILGITRSCMGMLRNASIFKGNDYAQLA
;
A
#
# COMPACT_ATOMS: atom_id res chain seq x y z
N MET A 1 -3.82 20.49 -29.66
CA MET A 1 -5.25 20.11 -29.51
C MET A 1 -5.52 18.61 -29.68
N ILE A 2 -4.99 17.95 -30.72
CA ILE A 2 -5.19 16.49 -31.00
C ILE A 2 -4.62 15.54 -29.90
N SER A 3 -3.53 15.92 -29.22
CA SER A 3 -2.97 15.11 -28.13
C SER A 3 -3.82 15.13 -26.86
N TYR A 4 -4.60 16.21 -26.65
CA TYR A 4 -5.42 16.38 -25.45
C TYR A 4 -6.69 15.52 -25.54
N THR A 5 -7.32 15.49 -26.71
CA THR A 5 -8.53 14.68 -26.97
C THR A 5 -8.25 13.18 -26.89
N LYS A 6 -7.10 12.71 -27.37
CA LYS A 6 -6.69 11.29 -27.24
C LYS A 6 -6.43 10.86 -25.80
N LYS A 7 -5.90 11.76 -24.95
CA LYS A 7 -5.67 11.47 -23.52
C LYS A 7 -7.00 11.32 -22.77
N ARG A 8 -7.93 12.26 -22.99
CA ARG A 8 -9.26 12.25 -22.38
C ARG A 8 -10.06 10.99 -22.73
N ALA A 9 -10.08 10.61 -24.01
CA ALA A 9 -10.77 9.41 -24.46
C ALA A 9 -10.24 8.11 -23.82
N LYS A 10 -8.94 8.03 -23.52
CA LYS A 10 -8.38 6.87 -22.80
C LYS A 10 -8.77 6.86 -21.33
N GLU A 11 -8.77 8.01 -20.67
CA GLU A 11 -9.16 8.12 -19.26
C GLU A 11 -10.62 7.70 -19.04
N ASP A 12 -11.51 8.06 -19.98
CA ASP A 12 -12.93 7.65 -19.95
C ASP A 12 -13.12 6.13 -20.07
N ILE A 13 -12.28 5.44 -20.86
CA ILE A 13 -12.34 3.97 -21.02
C ILE A 13 -12.02 3.26 -19.70
N TRP A 14 -10.93 3.65 -19.03
CA TRP A 14 -10.52 3.03 -17.76
C TRP A 14 -11.55 3.25 -16.65
N ALA A 15 -12.11 4.46 -16.56
CA ALA A 15 -13.18 4.76 -15.59
C ALA A 15 -14.40 3.86 -15.83
N LYS A 16 -14.80 3.66 -17.09
CA LYS A 16 -15.91 2.78 -17.46
C LYS A 16 -15.64 1.30 -17.15
N GLU A 17 -14.42 0.83 -17.42
CA GLU A 17 -14.00 -0.54 -17.10
C GLU A 17 -14.01 -0.80 -15.59
N ALA A 18 -13.51 0.15 -14.81
CA ALA A 18 -13.50 0.07 -13.36
C ALA A 18 -14.91 0.02 -12.77
N GLU A 19 -15.80 0.89 -13.25
CA GLU A 19 -17.20 0.88 -12.83
C GLU A 19 -17.92 -0.41 -13.25
N THR A 20 -17.59 -0.95 -14.43
CA THR A 20 -18.09 -2.26 -14.87
C THR A 20 -17.63 -3.38 -13.94
N ALA A 21 -16.34 -3.41 -13.57
CA ALA A 21 -15.81 -4.37 -12.61
C ALA A 21 -16.50 -4.25 -11.24
N ARG A 22 -16.71 -3.03 -10.74
CA ARG A 22 -17.44 -2.77 -9.49
C ARG A 22 -18.87 -3.29 -9.54
N ARG A 23 -19.60 -3.07 -10.64
CA ARG A 23 -20.97 -3.58 -10.81
C ARG A 23 -20.99 -5.10 -10.76
N LEU A 24 -20.07 -5.76 -11.46
CA LEU A 24 -19.94 -7.22 -11.43
C LEU A 24 -19.63 -7.73 -10.01
N MET A 25 -18.73 -7.08 -9.29
CA MET A 25 -18.41 -7.42 -7.90
C MET A 25 -19.63 -7.27 -6.97
N LEU A 26 -20.39 -6.19 -7.11
CA LEU A 26 -21.62 -6.00 -6.35
C LEU A 26 -22.69 -7.06 -6.67
N SER A 27 -22.89 -7.39 -7.94
CA SER A 27 -23.78 -8.47 -8.34
C SER A 27 -23.34 -9.81 -7.73
N ALA A 28 -22.04 -10.11 -7.77
CA ALA A 28 -21.49 -11.32 -7.17
C ALA A 28 -21.66 -11.36 -5.66
N LEU A 29 -21.44 -10.24 -4.95
CA LEU A 29 -21.70 -10.12 -3.51
C LEU A 29 -23.18 -10.35 -3.19
N ASN A 30 -24.10 -9.74 -3.94
CA ASN A 30 -25.54 -9.92 -3.74
C ASN A 30 -25.97 -11.37 -3.96
N LEU A 31 -25.46 -12.03 -5.00
CA LEU A 31 -25.70 -13.45 -5.22
C LEU A 31 -25.15 -14.31 -4.09
N GLY A 32 -23.94 -13.99 -3.60
CA GLY A 32 -23.34 -14.68 -2.44
C GLY A 32 -24.17 -14.54 -1.17
N ARG A 33 -24.64 -13.32 -0.87
CA ARG A 33 -25.55 -13.04 0.27
C ARG A 33 -26.81 -13.88 0.19
N GLN A 34 -27.48 -13.86 -0.96
CA GLN A 34 -28.72 -14.61 -1.18
C GLN A 34 -28.49 -16.12 -1.10
N ALA A 35 -27.41 -16.63 -1.69
CA ALA A 35 -27.09 -18.05 -1.67
C ALA A 35 -26.82 -18.55 -0.25
N ILE A 36 -25.99 -17.84 0.53
CA ILE A 36 -25.60 -18.26 1.87
C ILE A 36 -26.76 -18.10 2.88
N ALA A 37 -27.57 -17.06 2.74
CA ALA A 37 -28.73 -16.83 3.62
C ALA A 37 -29.92 -17.76 3.31
N SER A 38 -29.94 -18.43 2.15
CA SER A 38 -31.07 -19.28 1.76
C SER A 38 -31.18 -20.55 2.64
N PRO A 39 -32.35 -20.81 3.26
CA PRO A 39 -32.57 -22.05 4.01
C PRO A 39 -32.43 -23.32 3.15
N SER A 40 -32.78 -23.24 1.86
CA SER A 40 -32.63 -24.38 0.94
C SER A 40 -31.16 -24.70 0.69
N PHE A 41 -30.29 -23.67 0.66
CA PHE A 41 -28.85 -23.85 0.54
C PHE A 41 -28.28 -24.56 1.78
N GLN A 42 -28.77 -24.20 2.97
CA GLN A 42 -28.32 -24.83 4.22
C GLN A 42 -28.77 -26.29 4.35
N THR A 43 -29.94 -26.64 3.83
CA THR A 43 -30.53 -27.99 4.01
C THR A 43 -30.20 -28.96 2.88
N GLN A 44 -30.13 -28.50 1.63
CA GLN A 44 -30.06 -29.39 0.46
C GLN A 44 -28.65 -29.55 -0.12
N VAL A 45 -27.73 -28.62 0.18
CA VAL A 45 -26.38 -28.61 -0.40
C VAL A 45 -25.40 -29.34 0.51
N SER A 46 -24.55 -30.21 -0.04
CA SER A 46 -23.53 -30.91 0.76
C SER A 46 -22.57 -29.93 1.47
N GLN A 47 -22.03 -30.34 2.62
CA GLN A 47 -21.11 -29.50 3.41
C GLN A 47 -19.90 -29.01 2.60
N ALA A 48 -19.30 -29.89 1.77
CA ALA A 48 -18.18 -29.53 0.91
C ALA A 48 -18.54 -28.40 -0.06
N ARG A 49 -19.73 -28.46 -0.68
CA ARG A 49 -20.21 -27.43 -1.60
C ARG A 49 -20.59 -26.13 -0.87
N ARG A 50 -21.10 -26.21 0.36
CA ARG A 50 -21.29 -25.02 1.22
C ARG A 50 -19.97 -24.33 1.54
N ASN A 51 -18.94 -25.09 1.93
CA ASN A 51 -17.61 -24.56 2.21
C ASN A 51 -16.97 -23.92 0.98
N TYR A 52 -17.12 -24.53 -0.20
CA TYR A 52 -16.69 -23.93 -1.46
C TYR A 52 -17.31 -22.55 -1.69
N TRP A 53 -18.64 -22.43 -1.58
CA TRP A 53 -19.34 -21.15 -1.78
C TRP A 53 -18.97 -20.11 -0.73
N ARG A 54 -18.74 -20.50 0.52
CA ARG A 54 -18.22 -19.60 1.55
C ARG A 54 -16.84 -19.07 1.17
N ASN A 55 -15.94 -19.92 0.69
CA ASN A 55 -14.61 -19.48 0.23
C ASN A 55 -14.68 -18.52 -0.97
N VAL A 56 -15.60 -18.76 -1.90
CA VAL A 56 -15.89 -17.83 -3.01
C VAL A 56 -16.38 -16.48 -2.46
N PHE A 57 -17.36 -16.50 -1.54
CA PHE A 57 -17.89 -15.28 -0.94
C PHE A 57 -16.84 -14.49 -0.14
N ARG A 58 -16.01 -15.18 0.66
CA ARG A 58 -14.87 -14.59 1.37
C ARG A 58 -13.88 -13.91 0.44
N SER A 59 -13.61 -14.52 -0.72
CA SER A 59 -12.74 -13.93 -1.74
C SER A 59 -13.37 -12.69 -2.36
N LEU A 60 -14.69 -12.68 -2.57
CA LEU A 60 -15.42 -11.51 -3.07
C LEU A 60 -15.41 -10.34 -2.06
N VAL A 61 -15.65 -10.64 -0.77
CA VAL A 61 -15.56 -9.64 0.31
C VAL A 61 -14.15 -9.04 0.35
N PHE A 62 -13.11 -9.89 0.34
CA PHE A 62 -11.74 -9.43 0.30
C PHE A 62 -11.44 -8.55 -0.93
N LEU A 63 -11.83 -8.99 -2.13
CA LEU A 63 -11.60 -8.24 -3.36
C LEU A 63 -12.32 -6.89 -3.36
N GLU A 64 -13.57 -6.83 -2.87
CA GLU A 64 -14.32 -5.57 -2.73
C GLU A 64 -13.66 -4.62 -1.73
N SER A 65 -13.21 -5.14 -0.59
CA SER A 65 -12.47 -4.34 0.39
C SER A 65 -11.16 -3.84 -0.20
N TRP A 66 -10.38 -4.72 -0.81
CA TRP A 66 -9.12 -4.38 -1.48
C TRP A 66 -9.28 -3.33 -2.56
N PHE A 67 -10.31 -3.49 -3.39
CA PHE A 67 -10.64 -2.54 -4.42
C PHE A 67 -11.09 -1.20 -3.82
N ALA A 68 -11.95 -1.21 -2.81
CA ALA A 68 -12.46 0.02 -2.19
C ALA A 68 -11.33 0.95 -1.70
N TYR A 69 -10.42 0.46 -0.86
CA TYR A 69 -9.34 1.32 -0.37
C TYR A 69 -8.30 1.65 -1.44
N ASN A 70 -8.02 0.79 -2.42
CA ASN A 70 -7.10 1.11 -3.54
C ASN A 70 -7.66 2.08 -4.57
N THR A 71 -8.98 2.15 -4.70
CA THR A 71 -9.63 3.04 -5.66
C THR A 71 -10.18 4.30 -5.01
N ALA A 72 -10.01 4.45 -3.69
CA ALA A 72 -10.62 5.50 -2.87
C ALA A 72 -12.13 5.62 -3.07
N HIS A 73 -12.78 4.49 -3.32
CA HIS A 73 -14.22 4.36 -3.38
C HIS A 73 -14.74 3.75 -2.09
N GLU A 74 -15.99 4.04 -1.79
CA GLU A 74 -16.68 3.42 -0.66
C GLU A 74 -16.81 1.90 -0.87
N SER A 75 -16.56 1.14 0.20
CA SER A 75 -16.78 -0.30 0.20
C SER A 75 -18.26 -0.65 0.28
N ARG A 76 -18.67 -1.62 -0.53
CA ARG A 76 -20.03 -2.18 -0.52
C ARG A 76 -20.19 -3.38 0.41
N VAL A 77 -19.13 -3.75 1.14
CA VAL A 77 -19.16 -4.75 2.21
C VAL A 77 -19.95 -4.19 3.39
N THR A 78 -20.82 -5.02 3.98
CA THR A 78 -21.62 -4.68 5.16
C THR A 78 -21.16 -5.49 6.39
N LYS A 79 -21.67 -5.16 7.57
CA LYS A 79 -21.37 -5.92 8.80
C LYS A 79 -21.89 -7.35 8.70
N GLU A 80 -23.04 -7.54 8.05
CA GLU A 80 -23.67 -8.84 7.83
C GLU A 80 -22.77 -9.74 6.98
N ASP A 81 -22.08 -9.19 5.97
CA ASP A 81 -21.12 -9.95 5.16
C ASP A 81 -19.98 -10.51 6.02
N LEU A 82 -19.52 -9.74 7.01
CA LEU A 82 -18.45 -10.14 7.93
C LEU A 82 -18.93 -11.18 8.94
N ILE A 83 -20.22 -11.19 9.29
CA ILE A 83 -20.84 -12.24 10.11
C ILE A 83 -20.95 -13.54 9.29
N LEU A 84 -21.43 -13.45 8.05
CA LEU A 84 -21.51 -14.58 7.11
C LEU A 84 -20.12 -15.11 6.71
N TYR A 85 -19.06 -14.37 7.00
CA TYR A 85 -17.68 -14.74 6.77
C TYR A 85 -17.22 -15.93 7.63
N HIS A 86 -17.82 -16.14 8.80
CA HIS A 86 -17.42 -17.22 9.71
C HIS A 86 -17.77 -18.60 9.15
N SER A 87 -16.77 -19.49 9.11
CA SER A 87 -16.99 -20.92 8.92
C SER A 87 -17.06 -21.55 10.30
N ASP A 88 -17.99 -22.49 10.49
CA ASP A 88 -17.86 -23.47 11.56
C ASP A 88 -16.50 -24.14 11.39
N ARG A 89 -15.58 -23.87 12.32
CA ARG A 89 -14.25 -24.48 12.36
C ARG A 89 -14.42 -25.97 12.62
N SER A 90 -14.63 -26.77 11.57
CA SER A 90 -14.27 -28.18 11.67
C SER A 90 -12.75 -28.21 11.79
N HIS A 91 -12.22 -28.85 12.83
CA HIS A 91 -10.78 -28.97 13.09
C HIS A 91 -10.01 -29.18 11.77
N ALA A 92 -9.18 -28.19 11.40
CA ALA A 92 -8.39 -28.24 10.18
C ALA A 92 -7.31 -29.30 10.34
N GLU A 93 -7.58 -30.52 9.89
CA GLU A 93 -6.60 -31.61 9.93
C GLU A 93 -5.53 -31.46 8.83
N HIS A 94 -5.76 -30.62 7.82
CA HIS A 94 -4.88 -30.47 6.66
C HIS A 94 -4.22 -29.08 6.58
N GLU A 95 -2.91 -29.04 6.31
CA GLU A 95 -2.13 -27.80 6.14
C GLU A 95 -2.70 -26.83 5.09
N ARG A 96 -3.33 -27.40 4.04
CA ARG A 96 -3.95 -26.61 2.97
C ARG A 96 -5.14 -25.80 3.50
N ASP A 97 -5.89 -26.35 4.43
CA ASP A 97 -7.05 -25.67 5.02
C ASP A 97 -6.57 -24.52 5.91
N ALA A 98 -5.47 -24.70 6.65
CA ALA A 98 -4.85 -23.65 7.46
C ALA A 98 -4.39 -22.43 6.62
N PHE A 99 -3.90 -22.66 5.40
CA PHE A 99 -3.57 -21.56 4.48
C PHE A 99 -4.82 -20.75 4.07
N TYR A 100 -5.87 -21.42 3.61
CA TYR A 100 -7.10 -20.75 3.20
C TYR A 100 -7.80 -20.05 4.36
N ASP A 101 -7.77 -20.63 5.56
CA ASP A 101 -8.28 -19.98 6.76
C ASP A 101 -7.50 -18.72 7.10
N SER A 102 -6.16 -18.76 7.00
CA SER A 102 -5.32 -17.58 7.25
C SER A 102 -5.57 -16.46 6.23
N VAL A 103 -5.70 -16.81 4.95
CA VAL A 103 -6.09 -15.87 3.87
C VAL A 103 -7.49 -15.30 4.14
N GLY A 104 -8.42 -16.14 4.59
CA GLY A 104 -9.76 -15.72 4.98
C GLY A 104 -9.72 -14.72 6.13
N GLU A 105 -9.02 -15.01 7.22
CA GLU A 105 -8.93 -14.09 8.35
C GLU A 105 -8.30 -12.75 7.95
N LEU A 106 -7.28 -12.75 7.09
CA LEU A 106 -6.72 -11.51 6.55
C LEU A 106 -7.74 -10.75 5.70
N GLY A 107 -8.51 -11.46 4.87
CA GLY A 107 -9.59 -10.88 4.07
C GLY A 107 -10.71 -10.28 4.92
N ARG A 108 -11.03 -10.90 6.06
CA ARG A 108 -11.98 -10.37 7.05
C ARG A 108 -11.46 -9.08 7.67
N LEU A 109 -10.18 -9.03 8.06
CA LEU A 109 -9.54 -7.81 8.58
C LEU A 109 -9.57 -6.67 7.55
N ALA A 110 -9.28 -6.97 6.28
CA ALA A 110 -9.43 -6.02 5.19
C ALA A 110 -10.86 -5.46 5.09
N GLY A 111 -11.86 -6.33 5.29
CA GLY A 111 -13.28 -5.97 5.38
C GLY A 111 -13.60 -4.98 6.49
N TYR A 112 -13.14 -5.23 7.71
CA TYR A 112 -13.32 -4.30 8.84
C TYR A 112 -12.64 -2.97 8.59
N ILE A 113 -11.40 -2.96 8.10
CA ILE A 113 -10.68 -1.73 7.76
C ILE A 113 -11.47 -0.92 6.73
N ALA A 114 -11.94 -1.55 5.66
CA ALA A 114 -12.69 -0.86 4.62
C ALA A 114 -14.02 -0.27 5.14
N LEU A 115 -14.72 -0.98 6.04
CA LEU A 115 -15.95 -0.50 6.67
C LEU A 115 -15.70 0.70 7.59
N ASP A 116 -14.68 0.60 8.43
CA ASP A 116 -14.37 1.66 9.40
C ASP A 116 -13.91 2.94 8.69
N LEU A 117 -13.12 2.82 7.61
CA LEU A 117 -12.73 3.95 6.76
C LEU A 117 -13.92 4.61 6.05
N LYS A 118 -14.98 3.87 5.74
CA LYS A 118 -16.23 4.39 5.16
C LYS A 118 -17.04 5.19 6.17
N THR A 119 -17.10 4.74 7.42
CA THR A 119 -17.93 5.36 8.47
C THR A 119 -17.25 6.51 9.20
N ALA A 120 -15.93 6.63 9.09
CA ALA A 120 -15.17 7.69 9.72
C ALA A 120 -15.47 9.06 9.08
N THR A 121 -16.28 9.88 9.76
CA THR A 121 -16.48 11.30 9.41
C THR A 121 -15.20 12.12 9.56
N GLN A 122 -14.32 11.68 10.46
CA GLN A 122 -12.92 12.13 10.55
C GLN A 122 -12.07 10.90 10.88
N GLN A 123 -11.08 10.63 10.05
CA GLN A 123 -10.17 9.50 10.20
C GLN A 123 -9.28 9.75 11.42
N LYS A 124 -9.60 9.08 12.55
CA LYS A 124 -8.87 9.25 13.81
C LYS A 124 -7.68 8.30 13.85
N ALA A 125 -6.50 8.81 14.19
CA ALA A 125 -5.28 8.02 14.35
C ALA A 125 -5.41 6.84 15.34
N ALA A 126 -6.32 6.95 16.31
CA ALA A 126 -6.69 5.86 17.21
C ALA A 126 -7.24 4.62 16.47
N LEU A 127 -8.08 4.82 15.44
CA LEU A 127 -8.65 3.73 14.66
C LEU A 127 -7.56 3.02 13.83
N ALA A 128 -6.63 3.79 13.24
CA ALA A 128 -5.48 3.21 12.54
C ALA A 128 -4.63 2.34 13.47
N SER A 129 -4.39 2.80 14.70
CA SER A 129 -3.67 2.02 15.72
C SER A 129 -4.34 0.67 16.02
N VAL A 130 -5.68 0.64 16.13
CA VAL A 130 -6.45 -0.60 16.33
C VAL A 130 -6.30 -1.56 15.15
N HIS A 131 -6.32 -1.03 13.92
CA HIS A 131 -6.10 -1.84 12.72
C HIS A 131 -4.69 -2.42 12.65
N PHE A 132 -3.67 -1.60 12.95
CA PHE A 132 -2.28 -2.06 13.02
C PHE A 132 -2.11 -3.19 14.04
N GLU A 133 -2.66 -3.05 15.25
CA GLU A 133 -2.56 -4.11 16.25
C GLU A 133 -3.29 -5.38 15.81
N SER A 134 -4.48 -5.25 15.20
CA SER A 134 -5.24 -6.41 14.71
C SER A 134 -4.50 -7.18 13.61
N LEU A 135 -3.87 -6.45 12.68
CA LEU A 135 -3.05 -7.03 11.61
C LEU A 135 -1.78 -7.69 12.19
N ASN A 136 -1.08 -7.02 13.12
CA ASN A 136 0.09 -7.57 13.78
C ASN A 136 -0.23 -8.82 14.61
N GLN A 137 -1.37 -8.82 15.31
CA GLN A 137 -1.86 -9.98 16.04
C GLN A 137 -2.11 -11.16 15.08
N TRP A 138 -2.77 -10.93 13.95
CA TRP A 138 -2.95 -11.96 12.92
C TRP A 138 -1.61 -12.51 12.41
N HIS A 139 -0.63 -11.65 12.15
CA HIS A 139 0.68 -12.10 11.67
C HIS A 139 1.42 -12.94 12.72
N ARG A 140 1.32 -12.59 14.01
CA ARG A 140 1.90 -13.36 15.12
C ARG A 140 1.25 -14.72 15.33
N THR A 141 -0.03 -14.89 14.96
CA THR A 141 -0.77 -16.15 15.12
C THR A 141 -0.66 -17.09 13.93
N LEU A 142 0.08 -16.71 12.89
CA LEU A 142 0.31 -17.58 11.73
C LEU A 142 0.98 -18.91 12.14
N PRO A 143 0.52 -20.05 11.59
CA PRO A 143 1.16 -21.34 11.81
C PRO A 143 2.64 -21.32 11.40
N PRO A 144 3.52 -22.10 12.07
CA PRO A 144 4.96 -22.09 11.77
C PRO A 144 5.34 -22.24 10.29
N PRO A 145 4.69 -23.13 9.48
CA PRO A 145 5.00 -23.25 8.05
C PRO A 145 4.73 -21.98 7.23
N MET A 146 3.89 -21.07 7.74
CA MET A 146 3.48 -19.84 7.06
C MET A 146 4.30 -18.61 7.48
N GLN A 147 5.12 -18.71 8.53
CA GLN A 147 5.90 -17.59 9.03
C GLN A 147 7.03 -17.22 8.06
N LEU A 148 7.21 -15.93 7.80
CA LEU A 148 8.18 -15.42 6.82
C LEU A 148 9.64 -15.85 7.13
N SER A 149 10.00 -15.95 8.42
CA SER A 149 11.32 -16.41 8.87
C SER A 149 11.62 -17.83 8.40
N ARG A 150 10.61 -18.71 8.37
CA ARG A 150 10.76 -20.09 7.88
C ARG A 150 10.87 -20.16 6.37
N LEU A 151 10.18 -19.29 5.64
CA LEU A 151 10.26 -19.24 4.18
C LEU A 151 11.62 -18.79 3.66
N SER A 152 12.30 -17.92 4.41
CA SER A 152 13.63 -17.41 4.07
C SER A 152 14.73 -18.45 4.29
N LEU A 153 14.52 -19.37 5.23
CA LEU A 153 15.47 -20.43 5.60
C LEU A 153 15.10 -21.80 5.01
N ALA A 154 13.95 -21.91 4.34
CA ALA A 154 13.45 -23.17 3.83
C ALA A 154 14.38 -23.70 2.74
N ASP A 155 14.78 -24.96 2.89
CA ASP A 155 15.44 -25.72 1.84
C ASP A 155 14.58 -25.69 0.57
N PRO A 156 15.10 -25.16 -0.56
CA PRO A 156 14.38 -25.11 -1.83
C PRO A 156 13.82 -26.46 -2.28
N LEU A 157 14.40 -27.58 -1.82
CA LEU A 157 13.95 -28.93 -2.15
C LEU A 157 12.73 -29.38 -1.33
N LYS A 158 12.42 -28.72 -0.22
CA LYS A 158 11.35 -29.14 0.72
C LYS A 158 10.03 -28.39 0.53
N VAL A 159 10.06 -27.16 0.03
CA VAL A 159 8.85 -26.36 -0.19
C VAL A 159 8.57 -26.25 -1.68
N ASN A 160 7.43 -26.78 -2.13
CA ASN A 160 6.96 -26.59 -3.50
C ASN A 160 6.92 -25.10 -3.86
N TRP A 161 7.50 -24.73 -4.99
CA TRP A 161 7.56 -23.35 -5.51
C TRP A 161 6.20 -22.65 -5.50
N SER A 162 5.12 -23.37 -5.82
CA SER A 162 3.78 -22.77 -5.82
C SER A 162 3.32 -22.42 -4.41
N THR A 163 3.64 -23.24 -3.42
CA THR A 163 3.37 -22.97 -2.00
C THR A 163 4.20 -21.80 -1.50
N LYS A 164 5.52 -21.80 -1.76
CA LYS A 164 6.42 -20.69 -1.39
C LYS A 164 5.91 -19.36 -1.94
N ARG A 165 5.53 -19.34 -3.23
CA ARG A 165 4.94 -18.17 -3.88
C ARG A 165 3.65 -17.71 -3.20
N SER A 166 2.70 -18.61 -2.95
CA SER A 166 1.43 -18.24 -2.31
C SER A 166 1.64 -17.67 -0.91
N LEU A 167 2.59 -18.21 -0.14
CA LEU A 167 2.92 -17.70 1.18
C LEU A 167 3.62 -16.33 1.13
N LEU A 168 4.57 -16.13 0.21
CA LEU A 168 5.19 -14.81 0.02
C LEU A 168 4.16 -13.78 -0.46
N GLN A 169 3.23 -14.14 -1.34
CA GLN A 169 2.14 -13.26 -1.78
C GLN A 169 1.17 -12.92 -0.64
N LEU A 170 0.90 -13.87 0.26
CA LEU A 170 0.13 -13.60 1.48
C LEU A 170 0.82 -12.54 2.35
N HIS A 171 2.14 -12.62 2.50
CA HIS A 171 2.92 -11.60 3.22
C HIS A 171 2.92 -10.25 2.51
N ILE A 172 3.06 -10.20 1.17
CA ILE A 172 2.90 -8.96 0.40
C ILE A 172 1.53 -8.35 0.63
N LEU A 173 0.47 -9.17 0.60
CA LEU A 173 -0.89 -8.69 0.83
C LEU A 173 -1.07 -8.11 2.23
N PHE A 174 -0.58 -8.81 3.25
CA PHE A 174 -0.58 -8.34 4.63
C PHE A 174 0.14 -6.99 4.77
N LEU A 175 1.33 -6.85 4.19
CA LEU A 175 2.10 -5.61 4.23
C LEU A 175 1.41 -4.49 3.44
N GLY A 176 0.73 -4.82 2.33
CA GLY A 176 -0.12 -3.89 1.59
C GLY A 176 -1.27 -3.34 2.46
N LEU A 177 -1.91 -4.18 3.27
CA LEU A 177 -2.96 -3.77 4.20
C LEU A 177 -2.48 -2.83 5.32
N LEU A 178 -1.19 -2.85 5.66
CA LEU A 178 -0.59 -1.91 6.60
C LEU A 178 -0.31 -0.52 5.98
N VAL A 179 -0.32 -0.40 4.64
CA VAL A 179 0.09 0.83 3.94
C VAL A 179 -1.06 1.45 3.16
N GLU A 180 -1.68 0.66 2.29
CA GLU A 180 -2.65 1.11 1.29
C GLU A 180 -3.87 1.86 1.89
N PRO A 181 -4.48 1.39 3.01
CA PRO A 181 -5.62 2.08 3.60
C PRO A 181 -5.26 3.42 4.27
N PHE A 182 -3.97 3.64 4.58
CA PHE A 182 -3.49 4.78 5.37
C PHE A 182 -2.78 5.85 4.54
N ARG A 183 -2.83 5.79 3.21
CA ARG A 183 -2.15 6.75 2.30
C ARG A 183 -2.52 8.21 2.56
N ASN A 184 -3.77 8.51 2.91
CA ASN A 184 -4.19 9.88 3.20
C ASN A 184 -3.49 10.45 4.43
N TYR A 185 -3.29 9.64 5.47
CA TYR A 185 -2.51 10.06 6.65
C TYR A 185 -1.07 10.43 6.29
N LEU A 186 -0.44 9.67 5.38
CA LEU A 186 0.91 9.98 4.90
C LEU A 186 0.98 11.31 4.16
N ILE A 187 -0.05 11.62 3.36
CA ILE A 187 -0.18 12.91 2.67
C ILE A 187 -0.36 14.04 3.68
N ASP A 188 -1.16 13.83 4.73
CA ASP A 188 -1.42 14.85 5.74
C ASP A 188 -0.18 15.13 6.61
N VAL A 189 0.59 14.10 6.99
CA VAL A 189 1.90 14.27 7.63
C VAL A 189 2.86 15.06 6.75
N ALA A 190 2.93 14.71 5.47
CA ALA A 190 3.80 15.41 4.53
C ALA A 190 3.40 16.89 4.38
N ARG A 191 2.11 17.20 4.20
CA ARG A 191 1.61 18.59 4.16
C ARG A 191 1.92 19.36 5.42
N PHE A 192 1.75 18.75 6.59
CA PHE A 192 2.10 19.37 7.86
C PHE A 192 3.58 19.76 7.90
N ARG A 193 4.48 18.85 7.51
CA ARG A 193 5.93 19.13 7.44
C ARG A 193 6.30 20.19 6.40
N LEU A 194 5.49 20.36 5.36
CA LEU A 194 5.66 21.42 4.37
C LEU A 194 5.07 22.78 4.81
N GLY A 195 4.41 22.85 5.97
CA GLY A 195 3.70 24.05 6.42
C GLY A 195 2.42 24.35 5.61
N GLU A 196 1.91 23.38 4.85
CA GLU A 196 0.74 23.53 3.98
C GLU A 196 -0.58 23.19 4.71
N ALA A 197 -0.54 22.57 5.89
CA ALA A 197 -1.71 22.19 6.67
C ALA A 197 -2.16 23.33 7.62
N ALA A 198 -3.47 23.60 7.67
CA ALA A 198 -4.05 24.46 8.71
C ALA A 198 -3.75 23.88 10.10
N SER A 199 -3.55 24.76 11.09
CA SER A 199 -3.14 24.47 12.47
C SER A 199 -3.72 23.16 13.01
N THR A 200 -2.97 22.07 12.84
CA THR A 200 -3.30 20.75 13.37
C THR A 200 -2.84 20.73 14.82
N ASP A 201 -3.65 20.21 15.74
CA ASP A 201 -3.26 20.12 17.14
C ASP A 201 -1.99 19.26 17.29
N SER A 202 -1.07 19.70 18.12
CA SER A 202 0.19 19.00 18.45
C SER A 202 -0.01 17.51 18.77
N LYS A 203 -1.09 17.14 19.48
CA LYS A 203 -1.41 15.75 19.84
C LYS A 203 -1.77 14.87 18.65
N ASP A 204 -2.32 15.47 17.59
CA ASP A 204 -2.65 14.74 16.37
C ASP A 204 -1.37 14.43 15.58
N VAL A 205 -0.36 15.32 15.61
CA VAL A 205 0.91 15.17 14.89
C VAL A 205 1.71 13.95 15.35
N ASP A 206 1.82 13.71 16.66
CA ASP A 206 2.53 12.54 17.21
C ASP A 206 1.88 11.22 16.76
N SER A 207 0.54 11.19 16.79
CA SER A 207 -0.22 10.02 16.40
C SER A 207 -0.08 9.73 14.89
N LEU A 208 -0.09 10.78 14.07
CA LEU A 208 0.14 10.69 12.62
C LEU A 208 1.56 10.22 12.30
N THR A 209 2.56 10.71 13.05
CA THR A 209 3.97 10.31 12.88
C THR A 209 4.15 8.82 13.18
N ARG A 210 3.50 8.29 14.23
CA ARG A 210 3.53 6.83 14.51
C ARG A 210 2.92 6.00 13.38
N ILE A 211 1.81 6.47 12.79
CA ILE A 211 1.20 5.79 11.63
C ILE A 211 2.16 5.77 10.44
N GLU A 212 2.81 6.91 10.16
CA GLU A 212 3.82 6.99 9.11
C GLU A 212 4.98 6.02 9.35
N GLU A 213 5.52 5.94 10.56
CA GLU A 213 6.59 5.01 10.91
C GLU A 213 6.18 3.55 10.67
N GLN A 214 4.96 3.17 11.03
CA GLN A 214 4.42 1.82 10.77
C GLN A 214 4.30 1.55 9.26
N CYS A 215 3.79 2.51 8.49
CA CYS A 215 3.68 2.41 7.03
C CYS A 215 5.05 2.27 6.35
N VAL A 216 6.04 3.09 6.75
CA VAL A 216 7.41 3.03 6.23
C VAL A 216 8.05 1.70 6.60
N LEU A 217 7.90 1.23 7.85
CA LEU A 217 8.40 -0.07 8.27
C LEU A 217 7.79 -1.21 7.44
N ALA A 218 6.48 -1.20 7.21
CA ALA A 218 5.80 -2.17 6.38
C ALA A 218 6.29 -2.13 4.91
N ALA A 219 6.53 -0.94 4.36
CA ALA A 219 7.09 -0.78 3.02
C ALA A 219 8.53 -1.32 2.89
N ARG A 220 9.37 -1.12 3.92
CA ARG A 220 10.72 -1.70 3.97
C ARG A 220 10.67 -3.23 4.09
N GLN A 221 9.76 -3.75 4.91
CA GLN A 221 9.56 -5.20 5.03
C GLN A 221 9.06 -5.81 3.72
N SER A 222 8.16 -5.11 3.00
CA SER A 222 7.65 -5.61 1.73
C SER A 222 8.73 -5.62 0.66
N ALA A 223 9.71 -4.71 0.71
CA ALA A 223 10.86 -4.73 -0.19
C ALA A 223 11.69 -6.02 -0.05
N ARG A 224 11.84 -6.52 1.19
CA ARG A 224 12.53 -7.80 1.47
C ARG A 224 11.73 -8.98 0.90
N VAL A 225 10.41 -9.00 1.10
CA VAL A 225 9.54 -10.06 0.55
C VAL A 225 9.51 -10.01 -0.99
N THR A 226 9.46 -8.82 -1.58
CA THR A 226 9.58 -8.61 -3.03
C THR A 226 10.91 -9.13 -3.55
N SER A 227 12.02 -8.86 -2.86
CA SER A 227 13.34 -9.39 -3.23
C SER A 227 13.36 -10.93 -3.23
N LEU A 228 12.76 -11.57 -2.23
CA LEU A 228 12.63 -13.04 -2.21
C LEU A 228 11.81 -13.56 -3.41
N LEU A 229 10.69 -12.90 -3.73
CA LEU A 229 9.91 -13.23 -4.92
C LEU A 229 10.72 -13.08 -6.22
N GLN A 230 11.62 -12.09 -6.30
CA GLN A 230 12.48 -11.87 -7.46
C GLN A 230 13.58 -12.94 -7.57
N ILE A 231 14.32 -13.17 -6.49
CA ILE A 231 15.43 -14.15 -6.44
C ILE A 231 14.94 -15.54 -6.84
N ASP A 232 13.75 -15.92 -6.37
CA ASP A 232 13.16 -17.23 -6.68
C ASP A 232 12.37 -17.26 -8.01
N ASN A 233 12.33 -16.17 -8.78
CA ASN A 233 11.53 -16.03 -10.02
C ASN A 233 10.03 -16.32 -9.83
N LEU A 234 9.45 -15.88 -8.71
CA LEU A 234 8.07 -16.13 -8.32
C LEU A 234 7.10 -14.97 -8.61
N ILE A 235 7.60 -13.85 -9.15
CA ILE A 235 6.77 -12.72 -9.57
C ILE A 235 5.91 -13.10 -10.78
N ARG A 236 4.64 -12.65 -10.78
CA ARG A 236 3.73 -12.76 -11.92
C ARG A 236 3.43 -11.36 -12.45
N SER A 237 3.71 -11.12 -13.73
CA SER A 237 3.57 -9.82 -14.40
C SER A 237 2.16 -9.22 -14.36
N HIS A 238 1.13 -10.05 -14.15
CA HIS A 238 -0.28 -9.64 -14.05
C HIS A 238 -0.87 -9.75 -12.63
N CYS A 239 -0.05 -10.02 -11.60
CA CYS A 239 -0.57 -10.05 -10.24
C CYS A 239 -0.81 -8.63 -9.72
N TRP A 240 -2.08 -8.22 -9.70
CA TRP A 240 -2.49 -6.90 -9.24
C TRP A 240 -2.02 -6.56 -7.83
N VAL A 241 -2.07 -7.52 -6.90
CA VAL A 241 -1.56 -7.34 -5.53
C VAL A 241 -0.07 -6.97 -5.56
N SER A 242 0.76 -7.73 -6.29
CA SER A 242 2.20 -7.41 -6.39
C SER A 242 2.45 -6.06 -7.03
N ILE A 243 1.74 -5.70 -8.10
CA ILE A 243 1.91 -4.42 -8.80
C ILE A 243 1.52 -3.25 -7.87
N TYR A 244 0.33 -3.29 -7.27
CA TYR A 244 -0.17 -2.19 -6.45
C TYR A 244 0.59 -2.03 -5.15
N THR A 245 0.93 -3.13 -4.48
CA THR A 245 1.71 -3.08 -3.25
C THR A 245 3.14 -2.61 -3.54
N SER A 246 3.78 -3.05 -4.63
CA SER A 246 5.10 -2.54 -5.01
C SER A 246 5.07 -1.05 -5.34
N PHE A 247 4.06 -0.60 -6.10
CA PHE A 247 3.89 0.82 -6.43
C PHE A 247 3.66 1.66 -5.16
N THR A 248 2.74 1.25 -4.30
CA THR A 248 2.41 1.99 -3.08
C THR A 248 3.61 2.01 -2.13
N ALA A 249 4.23 0.85 -1.85
CA ALA A 249 5.37 0.77 -0.96
C ALA A 249 6.57 1.58 -1.46
N CYS A 250 6.88 1.50 -2.77
CA CYS A 250 7.91 2.34 -3.38
C CYS A 250 7.60 3.83 -3.20
N THR A 251 6.36 4.25 -3.48
CA THR A 251 5.96 5.66 -3.30
C THR A 251 6.13 6.12 -1.84
N VAL A 252 5.79 5.29 -0.86
CA VAL A 252 5.97 5.61 0.57
C VAL A 252 7.45 5.74 0.93
N LEU A 253 8.31 4.86 0.42
CA LEU A 253 9.76 4.94 0.65
C LEU A 253 10.37 6.18 0.00
N LEU A 254 9.95 6.53 -1.23
CA LEU A 254 10.39 7.75 -1.91
C LEU A 254 9.91 9.02 -1.18
N LEU A 255 8.68 9.03 -0.67
CA LEU A 255 8.18 10.13 0.17
C LEU A 255 9.00 10.26 1.47
N SER A 256 9.29 9.14 2.12
CA SER A 256 10.14 9.13 3.31
C SER A 256 11.55 9.64 3.00
N ALA A 257 12.15 9.18 1.90
CA ALA A 257 13.45 9.65 1.44
C ALA A 257 13.47 11.17 1.18
N SER A 258 12.45 11.71 0.52
CA SER A 258 12.37 13.15 0.23
C SER A 258 12.22 13.99 1.51
N GLN A 259 11.44 13.52 2.48
CA GLN A 259 11.34 14.17 3.79
C GLN A 259 12.65 14.10 4.58
N LYS A 260 13.39 12.99 4.49
CA LYS A 260 14.74 12.88 5.07
C LYS A 260 15.71 13.84 4.40
N LEU A 261 15.58 14.08 3.10
CA LEU A 261 16.37 15.10 2.41
C LEU A 261 16.08 16.51 2.96
N LEU A 262 14.81 16.86 3.20
CA LEU A 262 14.42 18.13 3.83
C LEU A 262 15.01 18.31 5.24
N GLN A 263 15.20 17.20 5.97
CA GLN A 263 15.81 17.18 7.30
C GLN A 263 17.35 17.16 7.27
N LEU A 264 17.95 17.22 6.07
CA LEU A 264 19.40 17.11 5.85
C LEU A 264 19.98 15.73 6.28
N CYS A 265 19.15 14.68 6.27
CA CYS A 265 19.52 13.29 6.58
C CYS A 265 19.79 12.46 5.31
N GLY A 266 20.80 12.84 4.51
CA GLY A 266 21.09 12.20 3.22
C GLY A 266 21.42 10.70 3.27
N GLU A 267 22.03 10.22 4.36
CA GLU A 267 22.31 8.79 4.56
C GLU A 267 21.03 7.97 4.76
N GLU A 268 20.09 8.49 5.57
CA GLU A 268 18.79 7.86 5.77
C GLU A 268 17.98 7.86 4.46
N ALA A 269 18.04 8.95 3.68
CA ALA A 269 17.41 9.01 2.36
C ALA A 269 17.99 7.96 1.40
N SER A 270 19.31 7.76 1.40
CA SER A 270 19.98 6.71 0.62
C SER A 270 19.53 5.31 1.05
N GLN A 271 19.36 5.11 2.36
CA GLN A 271 18.85 3.85 2.90
C GLN A 271 17.42 3.57 2.42
N GLU A 272 16.53 4.57 2.39
CA GLU A 272 15.19 4.43 1.82
C GLU A 272 15.21 4.08 0.33
N LEU A 273 16.11 4.69 -0.45
CA LEU A 273 16.28 4.34 -1.87
C LEU A 273 16.70 2.88 -2.04
N SER A 274 17.56 2.35 -1.17
CA SER A 274 17.95 0.93 -1.21
C SER A 274 16.74 0.00 -0.99
N TYR A 275 15.80 0.39 -0.12
CA TYR A 275 14.56 -0.35 0.09
C TYR A 275 13.55 -0.14 -1.05
N ALA A 276 13.55 1.00 -1.73
CA ALA A 276 12.65 1.27 -2.85
C ALA A 276 13.04 0.48 -4.12
N ALA A 277 14.32 0.17 -4.30
CA ALA A 277 14.85 -0.45 -5.51
C ALA A 277 14.23 -1.82 -5.87
N PRO A 278 14.02 -2.78 -4.94
CA PRO A 278 13.34 -4.04 -5.25
C PRO A 278 11.92 -3.85 -5.79
N HIS A 279 11.15 -2.90 -5.25
CA HIS A 279 9.80 -2.61 -5.73
C HIS A 279 9.81 -2.02 -7.14
N LEU A 280 10.76 -1.13 -7.42
CA LEU A 280 10.94 -0.54 -8.75
C LEU A 280 11.34 -1.60 -9.79
N SER A 281 12.25 -2.49 -9.40
CA SER A 281 12.67 -3.63 -10.23
C SER A 281 11.50 -4.59 -10.50
N ALA A 282 10.68 -4.91 -9.49
CA ALA A 282 9.49 -5.75 -9.65
C ALA A 282 8.46 -5.12 -10.61
N LEU A 283 8.22 -3.82 -10.50
CA LEU A 283 7.32 -3.09 -11.40
C LEU A 283 7.85 -3.04 -12.83
N SER A 284 9.16 -2.81 -13.00
CA SER A 284 9.82 -2.83 -14.30
C SER A 284 9.65 -4.20 -14.98
N PHE A 285 9.87 -5.29 -14.22
CA PHE A 285 9.62 -6.66 -14.69
C PHE A 285 8.15 -6.88 -15.09
N CYS A 286 7.19 -6.48 -14.24
CA CYS A 286 5.77 -6.58 -14.60
C CYS A 286 5.42 -5.73 -15.83
N GLY A 287 6.16 -4.64 -16.07
CA GLY A 287 5.99 -3.72 -17.18
C GLY A 287 6.29 -4.30 -18.57
N TYR A 288 6.92 -5.47 -18.67
CA TYR A 288 7.10 -6.16 -19.96
C TYR A 288 5.74 -6.51 -20.57
N ASP A 289 4.85 -7.14 -19.80
CA ASP A 289 3.53 -7.60 -20.28
C ASP A 289 2.36 -6.73 -19.81
N ASN A 290 2.58 -5.84 -18.83
CA ASN A 290 1.53 -5.02 -18.25
C ASN A 290 1.79 -3.51 -18.48
N ALA A 291 0.97 -2.90 -19.34
CA ALA A 291 1.09 -1.48 -19.67
C ALA A 291 0.92 -0.54 -18.46
N LEU A 292 0.08 -0.92 -17.49
CA LEU A 292 -0.09 -0.14 -16.27
C LEU A 292 1.18 -0.21 -15.41
N ALA A 293 1.71 -1.41 -15.17
CA ALA A 293 2.95 -1.57 -14.40
C ALA A 293 4.12 -0.79 -15.03
N ARG A 294 4.22 -0.79 -16.36
CA ARG A 294 5.21 0.02 -17.10
C ARG A 294 5.04 1.52 -16.84
N LYS A 295 3.81 2.02 -16.90
CA LYS A 295 3.50 3.44 -16.60
C LYS A 295 3.90 3.79 -15.17
N LEU A 296 3.50 2.98 -14.19
CA LEU A 296 3.80 3.20 -12.77
C LEU A 296 5.31 3.15 -12.50
N SER A 297 6.01 2.16 -13.06
CA SER A 297 7.47 2.05 -12.97
C SER A 297 8.17 3.28 -13.54
N GLY A 298 7.73 3.78 -14.69
CA GLY A 298 8.33 4.97 -15.31
C GLY A 298 8.18 6.22 -14.45
N GLN A 299 7.01 6.42 -13.82
CA GLN A 299 6.79 7.56 -12.93
C GLN A 299 7.67 7.49 -11.68
N LEU A 300 7.76 6.31 -11.05
CA LEU A 300 8.60 6.11 -9.87
C LEU A 300 10.10 6.21 -10.19
N GLN A 301 10.52 5.76 -11.36
CA GLN A 301 11.93 5.81 -11.78
C GLN A 301 12.45 7.25 -11.88
N ILE A 302 11.63 8.18 -12.36
CA ILE A 302 11.97 9.61 -12.43
C ILE A 302 12.26 10.12 -11.00
N ILE A 303 11.31 9.96 -10.08
CA ILE A 303 11.47 10.42 -8.70
C ILE A 303 12.66 9.75 -8.01
N PHE A 304 12.82 8.44 -8.19
CA PHE A 304 13.95 7.70 -7.63
C PHE A 304 15.29 8.32 -8.06
N ASN A 305 15.42 8.65 -9.35
CA ASN A 305 16.63 9.27 -9.88
C ASN A 305 16.81 10.69 -9.34
N ASP A 306 15.75 11.50 -9.27
CA ASP A 306 15.80 12.87 -8.75
C ASP A 306 16.30 12.90 -7.29
N ILE A 307 15.79 12.01 -6.43
CA ILE A 307 16.24 11.87 -5.02
C ILE A 307 17.70 11.43 -4.98
N ARG A 308 18.08 10.43 -5.79
CA ARG A 308 19.45 9.92 -5.84
C ARG A 308 20.44 11.01 -6.26
N GLU A 309 20.12 11.76 -7.31
CA GLU A 309 20.94 12.87 -7.81
C GLU A 309 21.06 13.99 -6.78
N THR A 310 19.95 14.34 -6.13
CA THR A 310 19.96 15.34 -5.03
C THR A 310 20.86 14.90 -3.89
N THR A 311 20.83 13.62 -3.52
CA THR A 311 21.60 13.08 -2.39
C THR A 311 23.12 13.15 -2.63
N ILE A 312 23.56 13.01 -3.89
CA ILE A 312 24.99 13.07 -4.25
C ILE A 312 25.46 14.48 -4.65
N SER A 313 24.55 15.45 -4.78
CA SER A 313 24.87 16.85 -5.12
C SER A 313 25.87 17.45 -4.13
N SER A 314 26.88 18.15 -4.65
CA SER A 314 27.85 18.87 -3.82
C SER A 314 27.18 19.93 -2.96
N VAL A 315 26.23 20.68 -3.53
CA VAL A 315 25.47 21.73 -2.83
C VAL A 315 24.70 21.14 -1.63
N TYR A 316 24.04 20.00 -1.84
CA TYR A 316 23.33 19.32 -0.75
C TYR A 316 24.27 18.81 0.34
N ARG A 317 25.46 18.32 -0.04
CA ARG A 317 26.49 17.88 0.90
C ARG A 317 27.02 19.04 1.74
N GLU A 318 27.31 20.17 1.12
CA GLU A 318 27.74 21.38 1.82
C GLU A 318 26.67 21.89 2.80
N LEU A 319 25.39 21.89 2.40
CA LEU A 319 24.26 22.22 3.27
C LEU A 319 24.22 21.30 4.51
N ARG A 320 24.37 19.99 4.29
CA ARG A 320 24.39 18.99 5.36
C ARG A 320 25.57 19.21 6.31
N GLU A 321 26.78 19.41 5.79
CA GLU A 321 28.00 19.60 6.58
C GLU A 321 27.92 20.85 7.46
N LYS A 322 27.42 21.99 6.90
CA LYS A 322 27.20 23.21 7.69
C LYS A 322 26.16 23.00 8.80
N ASN A 323 25.08 22.27 8.53
CA ASN A 323 24.05 22.00 9.55
C ASN A 323 24.55 21.10 10.68
N VAL A 324 25.40 20.11 10.39
CA VAL A 324 26.03 19.26 11.41
C VAL A 324 26.96 20.07 12.31
N ALA A 325 27.79 20.94 11.72
CA ALA A 325 28.70 21.80 12.47
C ALA A 325 27.99 22.75 13.45
N ILE A 326 26.73 23.09 13.18
CA ILE A 326 25.93 23.99 14.01
C ILE A 326 25.29 23.25 15.19
N LYS A 327 24.79 22.03 15.01
CA LYS A 327 24.20 21.25 16.12
C LYS A 327 25.20 20.90 17.24
N ASP A 328 26.49 20.88 16.92
CA ASP A 328 27.57 20.60 17.88
C ASP A 328 27.99 21.83 18.72
N ARG A 329 27.43 23.02 18.45
CA ARG A 329 27.67 24.24 19.23
C ARG A 329 26.38 24.70 19.90
N ALA A 330 26.40 24.79 21.22
CA ALA A 330 25.30 25.25 22.07
C ALA A 330 24.95 26.75 21.93
N LEU A 331 25.18 27.35 20.76
CA LEU A 331 24.90 28.75 20.47
C LEU A 331 23.98 28.84 19.27
N GLU A 332 22.79 29.40 19.48
CA GLU A 332 21.81 29.69 18.44
C GLU A 332 22.45 30.49 17.30
N PRO A 333 22.41 30.01 16.05
CA PRO A 333 22.73 30.85 14.92
C PRO A 333 21.44 31.28 14.23
N HIS A 334 21.37 32.58 13.96
CA HIS A 334 20.76 33.03 12.71
C HIS A 334 21.50 32.32 11.57
N PHE A 335 20.88 31.29 10.99
CA PHE A 335 21.47 30.54 9.90
C PHE A 335 21.43 31.40 8.62
N ASP A 336 22.60 31.86 8.18
CA ASP A 336 22.78 32.48 6.86
C ASP A 336 22.87 31.35 5.80
N TYR A 337 21.76 30.66 5.57
CA TYR A 337 21.64 29.65 4.50
C TYR A 337 21.79 30.28 3.11
N ASP A 338 21.56 31.60 3.00
CA ASP A 338 21.66 32.38 1.76
C ASP A 338 23.12 32.46 1.25
N ALA A 339 24.10 32.13 2.09
CA ALA A 339 25.51 32.10 1.72
C ALA A 339 25.93 30.86 0.89
N ILE A 340 25.05 29.85 0.72
CA ILE A 340 25.33 28.72 -0.17
C ILE A 340 24.62 28.96 -1.51
N GLU A 341 25.40 29.28 -2.54
CA GLU A 341 24.90 29.36 -3.92
C GLU A 341 24.27 28.01 -4.33
N GLY A 342 23.04 28.02 -4.84
CA GLY A 342 22.32 26.81 -5.23
C GLY A 342 21.46 26.17 -4.14
N ALA A 343 21.52 26.64 -2.89
CA ALA A 343 20.82 26.01 -1.77
C ALA A 343 19.29 26.08 -1.90
N GLU A 344 18.76 27.23 -2.33
CA GLU A 344 17.34 27.41 -2.52
C GLU A 344 16.82 26.58 -3.70
N GLU A 345 17.60 26.45 -4.79
CA GLU A 345 17.28 25.58 -5.92
C GLU A 345 17.18 24.11 -5.49
N VAL A 346 18.15 23.62 -4.71
CA VAL A 346 18.13 22.25 -4.16
C VAL A 346 16.92 22.06 -3.24
N ARG A 347 16.63 23.03 -2.37
CA ARG A 347 15.45 22.99 -1.49
C ARG A 347 14.16 22.91 -2.30
N GLN A 348 13.99 23.76 -3.31
CA GLN A 348 12.82 23.74 -4.18
C GLN A 348 12.70 22.43 -4.97
N ALA A 349 13.82 21.83 -5.39
CA ALA A 349 13.83 20.52 -6.02
C ALA A 349 13.28 19.43 -5.06
N ILE A 350 13.75 19.39 -3.81
CA ILE A 350 13.26 18.43 -2.80
C ILE A 350 11.76 18.65 -2.49
N LEU A 351 11.32 19.90 -2.42
CA LEU A 351 9.90 20.23 -2.24
C LEU A 351 9.06 19.74 -3.44
N GLY A 352 9.55 19.94 -4.66
CA GLY A 352 8.92 19.43 -5.89
C GLY A 352 8.80 17.91 -5.91
N ILE A 353 9.86 17.21 -5.51
CA ILE A 353 9.87 15.74 -5.37
C ILE A 353 8.84 15.29 -4.33
N THR A 354 8.82 15.92 -3.16
CA THR A 354 7.89 15.58 -2.07
C THR A 354 6.44 15.73 -2.52
N ARG A 355 6.12 16.84 -3.19
CA ARG A 355 4.78 17.07 -3.78
C ARG A 355 4.42 16.04 -4.84
N SER A 356 5.39 15.63 -5.66
CA SER A 356 5.19 14.61 -6.69
C SER A 356 4.88 13.23 -6.08
N CYS A 357 5.56 12.86 -4.98
CA CYS A 357 5.23 11.65 -4.21
C CYS A 357 3.83 11.71 -3.61
N MET A 358 3.44 12.83 -2.98
CA MET A 358 2.08 13.03 -2.47
C MET A 358 1.03 12.94 -3.59
N GLY A 359 1.32 13.53 -4.75
CA GLY A 359 0.50 13.42 -5.95
C GLY A 359 0.31 11.98 -6.39
N MET A 360 1.38 11.17 -6.39
CA MET A 360 1.31 9.74 -6.68
C MET A 360 0.52 8.95 -5.64
N LEU A 361 0.67 9.21 -4.34
CA LEU A 361 -0.14 8.55 -3.31
C LEU A 361 -1.64 8.89 -3.45
N ARG A 362 -1.96 10.14 -3.82
CA ARG A 362 -3.34 10.56 -4.08
C ARG A 362 -3.90 9.87 -5.33
N ASN A 363 -3.11 9.87 -6.39
CA ASN A 363 -3.46 9.33 -7.71
C ASN A 363 -3.28 7.81 -7.81
N ALA A 364 -2.72 7.15 -6.79
CA ALA A 364 -2.72 5.69 -6.62
C ALA A 364 -4.14 5.12 -6.68
N SER A 365 -5.13 5.97 -6.38
CA SER A 365 -6.52 5.86 -6.80
C SER A 365 -6.65 6.00 -8.32
N ILE A 366 -6.02 5.09 -9.08
CA ILE A 366 -5.90 5.14 -10.56
C ILE A 366 -7.29 5.18 -11.24
N PHE A 367 -8.35 4.87 -10.50
CA PHE A 367 -9.73 4.83 -10.95
C PHE A 367 -10.58 6.03 -10.54
N LYS A 368 -10.01 7.05 -9.88
CA LYS A 368 -10.71 8.34 -9.75
C LYS A 368 -10.67 9.05 -11.10
N GLY A 369 -11.67 8.76 -11.92
CA GLY A 369 -12.09 9.65 -13.00
C GLY A 369 -12.60 10.95 -12.38
N ASN A 370 -11.71 11.87 -12.06
CA ASN A 370 -12.11 13.22 -11.65
C ASN A 370 -12.44 14.03 -12.90
N ASP A 371 -13.75 14.17 -13.18
CA ASP A 371 -14.46 15.45 -13.36
C ASP A 371 -15.84 15.21 -14.01
N TYR A 372 -16.82 14.78 -13.21
CA TYR A 372 -18.24 14.77 -13.64
C TYR A 372 -19.22 15.25 -12.56
N ALA A 373 -18.75 15.84 -11.46
CA ALA A 373 -19.62 16.33 -10.37
C ALA A 373 -19.70 17.86 -10.25
N GLN A 374 -19.24 18.63 -11.24
CA GLN A 374 -19.39 20.10 -11.27
C GLN A 374 -20.26 20.64 -12.43
N LEU A 375 -20.97 19.77 -13.15
CA LEU A 375 -21.96 20.18 -14.14
C LEU A 375 -23.20 19.27 -14.06
N ALA A 376 -23.97 19.45 -12.99
CA ALA A 376 -25.37 19.07 -12.91
C ALA A 376 -26.13 20.17 -12.17
#